data_AF-A0A538H3A8-F1
#
_entry.id   AF-A0A538H3A8-F1
#
_cell.length_a   1.000
_cell.length_b   1.000
_cell.length_c   1.000
_cell.angle_alpha   90.00
_cell.angle_beta   90.00
_cell.angle_gamma   90.00
#
_symmetry.space_group_name_H-M   'P 1'
#
loop_
_entity.id
_entity.type
_entity.pdbx_description
1 polymer ?
#
loop_
_entity_poly.entity_id
_entity_poly.type
_entity_poly.pdbx_seq_one_letter_code
_entity_poly.pdbx_strand_id
1 'polypeptide(L)'
;DVTTDGSIDPRDAIAQAAEILIRQLAIFTDLEKIEGFGETPAAAGDGAGPEIPLAHGMENFPIEELELGVRSYNCLKRVGIETIGDLVTKTETELAAIPNFGKKSIEEVKETLASHGLTLRGDEGLLSG
;
A
#
# COMPACT_ATOMS: atom_id res chain seq x y z
N ASP A 1 -4.66 -25.34 -11.36
CA ASP A 1 -4.27 -25.52 -12.76
C ASP A 1 -5.48 -25.23 -13.63
N VAL A 2 -5.32 -24.48 -14.72
CA VAL A 2 -6.43 -24.06 -15.60
C VAL A 2 -6.10 -24.44 -17.03
N THR A 3 -6.96 -25.27 -17.62
CA THR A 3 -6.81 -25.79 -18.98
C THR A 3 -8.05 -25.39 -19.76
N THR A 4 -7.86 -24.84 -20.96
CA THR A 4 -8.95 -24.42 -21.84
C THR A 4 -9.11 -25.40 -23.00
N ASP A 5 -10.29 -25.40 -23.62
CA ASP A 5 -10.60 -26.22 -24.79
C ASP A 5 -10.11 -25.59 -26.12
N GLY A 6 -9.33 -24.50 -26.04
CA GLY A 6 -8.79 -23.77 -27.18
C GLY A 6 -9.64 -22.58 -27.64
N SER A 7 -10.84 -22.37 -27.07
CA SER A 7 -11.71 -21.23 -27.43
C SER A 7 -11.28 -19.91 -26.78
N ILE A 8 -10.48 -19.98 -25.72
CA ILE A 8 -9.94 -18.84 -24.97
C ILE A 8 -8.60 -19.25 -24.36
N ASP A 9 -7.65 -18.33 -24.26
CA ASP A 9 -6.41 -18.60 -23.55
C ASP A 9 -6.67 -18.72 -22.03
N PRO A 10 -6.02 -19.66 -21.31
CA PRO A 10 -6.24 -19.85 -19.88
C PRO A 10 -6.04 -18.58 -19.05
N ARG A 11 -5.10 -17.71 -19.47
CA ARG A 11 -4.85 -16.42 -18.83
C ARG A 11 -6.03 -15.46 -18.98
N ASP A 12 -6.59 -15.39 -20.18
CA ASP A 12 -7.72 -14.52 -20.49
C ASP A 12 -8.99 -14.99 -19.78
N ALA A 13 -9.19 -16.30 -19.68
CA ALA A 13 -10.28 -16.88 -18.90
C ALA A 13 -10.19 -16.51 -17.41
N ILE A 14 -8.99 -16.57 -16.83
CA ILE A 14 -8.76 -16.16 -15.45
C ILE A 14 -8.98 -14.64 -15.28
N ALA A 15 -8.50 -13.83 -16.22
CA ALA A 15 -8.67 -12.38 -16.17
C ALA A 15 -10.16 -11.98 -16.19
N GLN A 16 -10.96 -12.58 -17.07
CA GLN A 16 -12.40 -12.35 -17.12
C GLN A 16 -13.10 -12.80 -15.84
N ALA A 17 -12.71 -13.94 -15.27
CA ALA A 17 -13.27 -14.42 -14.01
C ALA A 17 -12.94 -13.47 -12.84
N ALA A 18 -11.72 -12.94 -12.80
CA ALA A 18 -11.30 -11.96 -11.79
C ALA A 18 -12.08 -10.64 -11.93
N GLU A 19 -12.30 -10.17 -13.16
CA GLU A 19 -13.11 -8.96 -13.39
C GLU A 19 -14.55 -9.12 -12.91
N ILE A 20 -15.17 -10.26 -13.19
CA ILE A 20 -16.53 -10.58 -12.71
C ILE A 20 -16.57 -10.61 -11.18
N LEU A 21 -15.57 -11.22 -10.54
CA LEU A 21 -15.46 -11.29 -9.08
C LEU A 21 -15.38 -9.88 -8.46
N ILE A 22 -14.52 -9.02 -9.00
CA ILE A 22 -14.34 -7.64 -8.51
C ILE A 22 -15.66 -6.87 -8.63
N ARG A 23 -16.35 -6.97 -9.77
CA ARG A 23 -17.66 -6.33 -9.98
C ARG A 23 -18.72 -6.82 -8.99
N GLN A 24 -18.72 -8.10 -8.66
CA GLN A 24 -19.69 -8.66 -7.72
C GLN A 24 -19.37 -8.26 -6.27
N LEU A 25 -18.09 -8.18 -5.92
CA LEU A 25 -17.64 -7.75 -4.60
C LEU A 25 -17.83 -6.24 -4.39
N ALA A 26 -17.82 -5.46 -5.49
CA ALA A 26 -18.05 -4.03 -5.49
C ALA A 26 -19.39 -3.59 -4.89
N ILE A 27 -20.38 -4.49 -4.82
CA ILE A 27 -21.68 -4.22 -4.17
C ILE A 27 -21.54 -4.16 -2.64
N PHE A 28 -20.54 -4.85 -2.09
CA PHE A 28 -20.29 -4.92 -0.64
C PHE A 28 -19.23 -3.94 -0.15
N THR A 29 -18.49 -3.34 -1.06
CA THR A 29 -17.45 -2.35 -0.79
C THR A 29 -17.93 -1.01 -1.34
N ASP A 30 -18.01 0.04 -0.52
CA ASP A 30 -18.35 1.42 -0.96
C ASP A 30 -17.27 1.93 -1.95
N LEU A 31 -17.29 1.49 -3.22
CA LEU A 31 -16.29 1.88 -4.23
C LEU A 31 -16.31 3.38 -4.51
N GLU A 32 -17.43 4.06 -4.27
CA GLU A 32 -17.50 5.52 -4.36
C GLU A 32 -16.65 6.25 -3.30
N LYS A 33 -16.25 5.57 -2.21
CA LYS A 33 -15.28 6.09 -1.22
C LYS A 33 -13.84 5.64 -1.48
N ILE A 34 -13.63 4.75 -2.45
CA ILE A 34 -12.30 4.30 -2.85
C ILE A 34 -11.89 5.17 -4.03
N GLU A 35 -11.32 6.35 -3.73
CA GLU A 35 -10.63 7.15 -4.75
C GLU A 35 -9.55 6.26 -5.41
N GLY A 36 -9.70 5.98 -6.72
CA GLY A 36 -8.72 5.22 -7.51
C GLY A 36 -9.26 3.97 -8.24
N PHE A 37 -10.47 3.49 -7.95
CA PHE A 37 -11.04 2.34 -8.68
C PHE A 37 -11.86 2.78 -9.90
N GLY A 38 -11.17 3.30 -10.91
CA GLY A 38 -11.83 3.65 -12.17
C GLY A 38 -11.15 4.71 -13.02
N GLU A 39 -9.87 4.58 -13.34
CA GLU A 39 -9.34 5.25 -14.53
C GLU A 39 -8.44 4.31 -15.32
N THR A 40 -8.99 3.78 -16.41
CA THR A 40 -8.18 3.46 -17.59
C THR A 40 -8.54 4.47 -18.67
N PRO A 41 -7.65 5.43 -18.91
CA PRO A 41 -7.28 5.81 -20.27
C PRO A 41 -5.74 5.73 -20.38
N ALA A 42 -5.09 5.44 -21.49
CA ALA A 42 -5.49 5.22 -22.85
C ALA A 42 -4.28 4.61 -23.59
N ALA A 43 -4.51 4.26 -24.85
CA ALA A 43 -3.48 4.13 -25.86
C ALA A 43 -2.50 5.33 -25.88
N ALA A 44 -1.23 5.00 -26.16
CA ALA A 44 -0.21 5.79 -26.85
C ALA A 44 -0.13 7.32 -26.62
N GLY A 45 0.98 7.79 -26.04
CA GLY A 45 1.37 9.20 -26.11
C GLY A 45 2.55 9.53 -25.19
N ASP A 46 3.55 10.19 -25.77
CA ASP A 46 4.84 10.55 -25.20
C ASP A 46 4.80 11.33 -23.87
N GLY A 47 5.76 11.04 -23.00
CA GLY A 47 6.45 12.06 -22.19
C GLY A 47 5.71 12.65 -20.99
N ALA A 48 5.62 11.89 -19.90
CA ALA A 48 5.68 12.41 -18.52
C ALA A 48 6.04 11.21 -17.63
N GLY A 49 6.95 11.41 -16.66
CA GLY A 49 7.54 10.34 -15.86
C GLY A 49 6.49 9.48 -15.14
N PRO A 50 6.81 8.20 -14.85
CA PRO A 50 5.88 7.34 -14.12
C PRO A 50 5.75 7.88 -12.70
N GLU A 51 4.60 8.46 -12.38
CA GLU A 51 4.16 8.57 -10.99
C GLU A 51 4.03 7.14 -10.47
N ILE A 52 4.91 6.76 -9.56
CA ILE A 52 4.89 5.43 -8.95
C ILE A 52 3.54 5.30 -8.24
N PRO A 53 2.67 4.34 -8.62
CA PRO A 53 1.40 4.15 -7.95
C PRO A 53 1.68 3.75 -6.50
N LEU A 54 1.50 4.67 -5.56
CA LEU A 54 1.48 4.38 -4.13
C LEU A 54 0.46 3.26 -3.93
N ALA A 55 0.91 2.15 -3.35
CA ALA A 55 0.17 0.91 -3.26
C ALA A 55 -1.10 1.07 -2.40
N HIS A 56 -2.20 1.44 -3.04
CA HIS A 56 -3.56 1.42 -2.49
C HIS A 56 -3.95 -0.03 -2.20
N GLY A 57 -4.01 -0.41 -0.93
CA GLY A 57 -4.47 -1.73 -0.50
C GLY A 57 -3.96 -2.16 0.88
N MET A 58 -2.82 -1.64 1.34
CA MET A 58 -2.27 -1.99 2.66
C MET A 58 -2.66 -1.02 3.78
N GLU A 59 -3.29 0.12 3.47
CA GLU A 59 -3.60 1.15 4.48
C GLU A 59 -4.49 0.64 5.63
N ASN A 60 -5.38 -0.32 5.36
CA ASN A 60 -6.30 -0.88 6.37
C ASN A 60 -5.69 -2.04 7.17
N PHE A 61 -4.48 -2.48 6.84
CA PHE A 61 -3.83 -3.58 7.54
C PHE A 61 -3.27 -3.08 8.88
N PRO A 62 -3.28 -3.93 9.93
CA PRO A 62 -2.69 -3.57 11.20
C PRO A 62 -1.17 -3.50 11.10
N ILE A 63 -0.54 -2.64 11.90
CA ILE A 63 0.94 -2.55 11.98
C ILE A 63 1.61 -3.83 12.49
N GLU A 64 0.83 -4.81 12.96
CA GLU A 64 1.29 -6.14 13.37
C GLU A 64 1.83 -6.95 12.18
N GLU A 65 1.29 -6.73 10.98
CA GLU A 65 1.70 -7.43 9.76
C GLU A 65 3.02 -6.91 9.17
N LEU A 66 3.48 -5.74 9.62
CA LEU A 66 4.77 -5.19 9.25
C LEU A 66 5.95 -5.88 9.98
N GLU A 67 5.67 -6.85 10.86
CA GLU A 67 6.68 -7.59 11.64
C GLU A 67 7.71 -6.69 12.36
N LEU A 68 7.27 -5.50 12.80
CA LEU A 68 8.11 -4.54 13.50
C LEU A 68 8.64 -5.11 14.83
N GLY A 69 9.84 -4.70 15.22
CA GLY A 69 10.39 -5.02 16.52
C GLY A 69 9.47 -4.58 17.66
N VAL A 70 9.41 -5.41 18.71
CA VAL A 70 8.50 -5.26 19.87
C VAL A 70 8.51 -3.85 20.46
N ARG A 71 9.66 -3.16 20.44
CA ARG A 71 9.77 -1.78 20.93
C ARG A 71 9.02 -0.79 20.03
N SER A 72 9.31 -0.85 18.73
CA SER A 72 8.77 0.07 17.73
C SER A 72 7.25 -0.11 17.63
N TYR A 73 6.78 -1.35 17.57
CA TYR A 73 5.35 -1.70 17.66
C TYR A 73 4.67 -1.12 18.92
N ASN A 74 5.23 -1.35 20.12
CA ASN A 74 4.61 -0.89 21.36
C ASN A 74 4.59 0.64 21.49
N CYS A 75 5.59 1.33 20.97
CA CYS A 75 5.61 2.79 20.96
C CYS A 75 4.54 3.36 20.03
N LEU A 76 4.38 2.79 18.82
CA LEU A 76 3.36 3.19 17.85
C LEU A 76 1.95 2.95 18.41
N LYS A 77 1.70 1.77 18.99
CA LYS A 77 0.40 1.43 19.60
C LYS A 77 0.02 2.35 20.76
N ARG A 78 0.99 2.79 21.57
CA ARG A 78 0.75 3.71 22.70
C ARG A 78 0.29 5.10 22.28
N VAL A 79 0.64 5.53 21.08
CA VAL A 79 0.20 6.83 20.52
C VAL A 79 -1.03 6.69 19.63
N GLY A 80 -1.64 5.50 19.58
CA GLY A 80 -2.86 5.22 18.82
C GLY A 80 -2.64 4.96 17.33
N ILE A 81 -1.42 4.62 16.91
CA ILE A 81 -1.14 4.15 15.55
C ILE A 81 -1.38 2.64 15.54
N GLU A 82 -2.45 2.21 14.87
CA GLU A 82 -2.87 0.80 14.81
C GLU A 82 -2.79 0.23 13.40
N THR A 83 -2.94 1.09 12.37
CA THR A 83 -2.91 0.68 10.97
C THR A 83 -1.68 1.20 10.22
N ILE A 84 -1.36 0.55 9.11
CA ILE A 84 -0.30 0.99 8.20
C ILE A 84 -0.66 2.36 7.60
N GLY A 85 -1.94 2.62 7.32
CA GLY A 85 -2.44 3.93 6.87
C GLY A 85 -2.13 5.05 7.87
N ASP A 86 -2.37 4.79 9.17
CA ASP A 86 -2.04 5.75 10.22
C ASP A 86 -0.53 6.02 10.30
N LEU A 87 0.29 5.03 9.98
CA LEU A 87 1.76 5.12 10.04
C LEU A 87 2.33 5.92 8.86
N VAL A 88 1.90 5.64 7.62
CA VAL A 88 2.43 6.33 6.42
C VAL A 88 2.05 7.81 6.37
N THR A 89 0.95 8.20 7.02
CA THR A 89 0.57 9.62 7.13
C THR A 89 1.44 10.42 8.08
N LYS A 90 2.28 9.77 8.91
CA LYS A 90 3.22 10.42 9.83
C LYS A 90 4.51 10.81 9.13
N THR A 91 5.07 11.91 9.61
CA THR A 91 6.42 12.35 9.26
C THR A 91 7.45 11.78 10.23
N GLU A 92 8.71 11.71 9.80
CA GLU A 92 9.82 11.33 10.69
C GLU A 92 9.89 12.21 11.96
N THR A 93 9.56 13.50 11.83
CA THR A 93 9.58 14.43 12.96
C THR A 93 8.50 14.10 13.99
N GLU A 94 7.32 13.70 13.54
CA GLU A 94 6.24 13.26 14.42
C GLU A 94 6.57 11.94 15.13
N LEU A 95 7.20 11.00 14.42
CA LEU A 95 7.68 9.76 15.02
C LEU A 95 8.78 10.03 16.06
N ALA A 96 9.69 10.97 15.80
CA ALA A 96 10.73 11.38 16.75
C ALA A 96 10.17 12.09 18.00
N ALA A 97 8.96 12.64 17.94
CA ALA A 97 8.29 13.23 19.09
C ALA A 97 7.65 12.18 20.03
N ILE A 98 7.52 10.92 19.59
CA ILE A 98 6.95 9.85 20.40
C ILE A 98 7.88 9.51 21.58
N PRO A 99 7.35 9.47 22.82
CA PRO A 99 8.15 9.13 23.99
C PRO A 99 8.83 7.75 23.85
N ASN A 100 10.15 7.71 24.07
CA ASN A 100 10.98 6.50 23.95
C ASN A 100 11.11 5.94 22.52
N PHE A 101 10.71 6.69 21.49
CA PHE A 101 10.96 6.34 20.09
C PHE A 101 12.32 6.86 19.67
N GLY A 102 13.30 5.95 19.57
CA GLY A 102 14.68 6.31 19.25
C GLY A 102 14.97 6.27 17.75
N LYS A 103 16.11 6.82 17.34
CA LYS A 103 16.58 6.79 15.94
C LYS A 103 16.54 5.38 15.32
N LYS A 104 16.94 4.36 16.08
CA LYS A 104 16.90 2.96 15.64
C LYS A 104 15.48 2.47 15.31
N SER A 105 14.47 2.89 16.08
CA SER A 105 13.06 2.53 15.82
C SER A 105 12.50 3.25 14.60
N ILE A 106 12.94 4.49 14.36
CA ILE A 106 12.58 5.25 13.15
C ILE A 106 13.16 4.58 11.91
N GLU A 107 14.44 4.24 11.96
CA GLU A 107 15.15 3.58 10.85
C GLU A 107 14.55 2.21 10.53
N GLU A 108 14.25 1.41 11.57
CA GLU A 108 13.51 0.15 11.42
C GLU A 108 12.15 0.34 10.73
N VAL A 109 11.36 1.33 11.14
CA VAL A 109 10.08 1.63 10.49
C VAL A 109 10.27 2.00 9.02
N LYS A 110 11.26 2.83 8.69
CA LYS A 110 11.55 3.23 7.31
C LYS A 110 11.97 2.04 6.44
N GLU A 111 12.87 1.21 6.94
CA GLU A 111 13.34 0.01 6.24
C GLU A 111 12.21 -0.99 5.99
N THR A 112 11.39 -1.22 7.02
CA THR A 112 10.21 -2.10 6.91
C THR A 112 9.21 -1.52 5.92
N LEU A 113 8.85 -0.23 5.99
CA LEU A 113 7.95 0.36 5.01
C LEU A 113 8.52 0.24 3.59
N ALA A 114 9.82 0.50 3.41
CA ALA A 114 10.48 0.40 2.10
C ALA A 114 10.46 -1.04 1.55
N SER A 115 10.59 -2.07 2.40
CA SER A 115 10.50 -3.48 1.96
C SER A 115 9.10 -3.84 1.44
N HIS A 116 8.07 -3.15 1.92
CA HIS A 116 6.69 -3.26 1.46
C HIS A 116 6.34 -2.26 0.34
N GLY A 117 7.30 -1.48 -0.16
CA GLY A 117 7.07 -0.47 -1.20
C GLY A 117 6.31 0.77 -0.70
N LEU A 118 6.33 1.01 0.61
CA LEU A 118 5.68 2.13 1.28
C LEU A 118 6.73 3.13 1.78
N THR A 119 6.33 4.39 1.98
CA THR A 119 7.20 5.43 2.52
C THR A 119 6.46 6.28 3.54
N LEU A 120 7.22 6.92 4.43
CA LEU A 120 6.68 7.92 5.36
C LEU A 120 6.40 9.22 4.62
N ARG A 121 5.41 9.97 5.12
CA ARG A 121 5.08 11.29 4.59
C ARG A 121 6.30 12.24 4.63
N GLY A 122 6.67 12.74 3.46
CA GLY A 122 7.79 13.68 3.30
C GLY A 122 9.17 13.04 3.10
N ASP A 123 9.25 11.70 3.08
CA ASP A 123 10.49 10.95 2.77
C ASP A 123 10.57 10.53 1.29
N GLU A 124 9.56 10.88 0.49
CA GLU A 124 9.45 10.55 -0.96
C GLU A 124 10.56 11.18 -1.82
N GLY A 125 11.32 12.13 -1.28
CA GLY A 125 12.34 12.89 -2.02
C GLY A 125 13.68 12.18 -2.26
N LEU A 126 13.93 10.99 -1.68
CA LEU A 126 15.25 10.36 -1.70
C LEU A 126 15.38 9.13 -2.64
N LEU A 127 14.28 8.63 -3.20
CA LEU A 127 14.30 7.45 -4.10
C LEU A 127 14.34 7.81 -5.59
N SER A 128 14.53 9.09 -5.94
CA SER A 128 14.60 9.60 -7.33
C SER A 128 16.00 10.05 -7.77
N GLY A 129 17.05 9.71 -7.01
CA GLY A 129 18.44 10.06 -7.31
C GLY A 129 19.26 8.95 -7.95
#